data_AF-A0A7Y0B4Z4-F1
#
_entry.id   AF-A0A7Y0B4Z4-F1
#
_cell.length_a   1.000
_cell.length_b   1.000
_cell.length_c   1.000
_cell.angle_alpha   90.00
_cell.angle_beta   90.00
_cell.angle_gamma   90.00
#
_symmetry.space_group_name_H-M   'P 1'
#
loop_
_entity.id
_entity.type
_entity.pdbx_description
1 polymer ?
#
loop_
_entity_poly.entity_id
_entity_poly.type
_entity_poly.pdbx_seq_one_letter_code
_entity_poly.pdbx_strand_id
1 'polypeptide(L)'
;MKLPHDESVKTWGAALAEGRAYVRTDEGLDAYDARSGRKVWSSALEREGRYTGTAGVPEDDRRIPPVFARQGERTDVLFAYTEYVKGSGTGTGRTDVFLRAVDAASGAVSWTVPLPAPGGVRVSDAEPAVVGAEDGVAVVTALANGEGSSEDSEGAVTYAVDLGTRKVTWQQEGFAAGAVDSGVVVGALVPEAGATFGQAGGWRAEEGDLALAGRALDGGAVRWKGEDRAALEVNRVGGGFFATEGSLYDSRTGEAVDGVGGAYTTCHYDQRSVVVCAGDTAVQAVDARSRKVLWTIADDDPSRRMPSVQTAWHGAVYAHAAPDSVILDARTGKDRSTFQGAHLDQVDEYAGLGLDLVVHPATG
;
A
#
# COMPACT_ATOMS: atom_id res chain seq x y z
N MET A 1 -0.93 -11.62 20.62
CA MET A 1 0.47 -12.07 20.84
C MET A 1 1.39 -11.17 20.03
N LYS A 2 2.32 -10.44 20.66
CA LYS A 2 3.26 -9.56 19.95
C LYS A 2 4.31 -10.40 19.23
N LEU A 3 4.55 -10.14 17.94
CA LEU A 3 5.60 -10.81 17.18
C LEU A 3 6.98 -10.39 17.71
N PRO A 4 7.91 -11.34 17.90
CA PRO A 4 9.26 -11.04 18.36
C PRO A 4 10.05 -10.38 17.20
N HIS A 5 10.14 -9.06 17.23
CA HIS A 5 11.01 -8.29 16.34
C HIS A 5 12.07 -7.56 17.19
N ASP A 6 13.21 -7.27 16.57
CA ASP A 6 14.23 -6.43 17.19
C ASP A 6 13.77 -4.97 17.12
N GLU A 7 13.50 -4.35 18.26
CA GLU A 7 13.03 -2.96 18.34
C GLU A 7 14.10 -1.95 17.89
N SER A 8 15.36 -2.38 17.73
CA SER A 8 16.44 -1.58 17.12
C SER A 8 16.44 -1.60 15.59
N VAL A 9 15.67 -2.51 14.99
CA VAL A 9 15.51 -2.70 13.54
C VAL A 9 14.23 -1.99 13.10
N LYS A 10 14.35 -1.07 12.14
CA LYS A 10 13.19 -0.33 11.64
C LYS A 10 12.27 -1.28 10.89
N THR A 11 10.99 -1.24 11.25
CA THR A 11 9.93 -1.93 10.50
C THR A 11 9.25 -0.95 9.56
N TRP A 12 9.19 -1.31 8.29
CA TRP A 12 8.49 -0.53 7.26
C TRP A 12 7.02 -0.90 7.16
N GLY A 13 6.67 -2.15 7.43
CA GLY A 13 5.29 -2.61 7.37
C GLY A 13 5.19 -4.11 7.39
N ALA A 14 3.96 -4.60 7.44
CA ALA A 14 3.68 -6.02 7.44
C ALA A 14 2.46 -6.34 6.59
N ALA A 15 2.47 -7.54 6.02
CA ALA A 15 1.34 -8.10 5.29
C ALA A 15 1.03 -9.52 5.79
N LEU A 16 -0.25 -9.87 5.83
CA LEU A 16 -0.72 -11.19 6.24
C LEU A 16 -1.13 -12.02 5.01
N ALA A 17 -0.65 -13.26 4.92
CA ALA A 17 -1.11 -14.23 3.92
C ALA A 17 -0.91 -15.67 4.40
N GLU A 18 -1.90 -16.52 4.14
CA GLU A 18 -1.84 -17.97 4.38
C GLU A 18 -1.39 -18.32 5.82
N GLY A 19 -1.81 -17.52 6.81
CA GLY A 19 -1.51 -17.76 8.23
C GLY A 19 -0.09 -17.39 8.61
N ARG A 20 0.58 -16.59 7.79
CA ARG A 20 1.90 -16.02 8.06
C ARG A 20 1.87 -14.51 7.98
N ALA A 21 2.54 -13.86 8.94
CA ALA A 21 2.83 -12.43 8.88
C ALA A 21 4.22 -12.24 8.27
N TYR A 22 4.29 -11.42 7.23
CA TYR A 22 5.53 -11.06 6.53
C TYR A 22 5.86 -9.63 6.88
N VAL A 23 6.98 -9.42 7.57
CA VAL A 23 7.37 -8.12 8.11
C VAL A 23 8.57 -7.61 7.32
N ARG A 24 8.40 -6.49 6.62
CA ARG A 24 9.50 -5.81 5.93
C ARG A 24 10.24 -4.95 6.94
N THR A 25 11.54 -5.16 7.02
CA THR A 25 12.45 -4.37 7.83
C THR A 25 13.50 -3.70 6.95
N ASP A 26 14.28 -2.80 7.54
CA ASP A 26 15.46 -2.21 6.91
C ASP A 26 16.61 -3.22 6.66
N GLU A 27 16.60 -4.35 7.37
CA GLU A 27 17.50 -5.51 7.18
C GLU A 27 16.99 -6.53 6.17
N GLY A 28 15.72 -6.46 5.74
CA GLY A 28 15.15 -7.35 4.73
C GLY A 28 13.71 -7.76 5.01
N LEU A 29 13.46 -9.07 5.09
CA LEU A 29 12.12 -9.62 5.22
C LEU A 29 12.11 -10.80 6.20
N ASP A 30 11.23 -10.74 7.19
CA ASP A 30 10.96 -11.82 8.12
C ASP A 30 9.58 -12.43 7.87
N ALA A 31 9.43 -13.73 8.11
CA ALA A 31 8.14 -14.39 8.18
C ALA A 31 7.90 -15.03 9.54
N TYR A 32 6.68 -14.86 10.06
CA TYR A 32 6.24 -15.41 11.33
C TYR A 32 4.99 -16.27 11.13
N ASP A 33 4.92 -17.40 11.82
CA ASP A 33 3.67 -18.15 11.95
C ASP A 33 2.68 -17.28 12.74
N ALA A 34 1.54 -16.92 12.15
CA ALA A 34 0.61 -15.99 12.77
C ALA A 34 -0.06 -16.60 14.02
N ARG A 35 -0.22 -17.93 14.08
CA ARG A 35 -0.87 -18.60 15.21
C ARG A 35 0.06 -18.72 16.41
N SER A 36 1.34 -19.03 16.18
CA SER A 36 2.31 -19.30 17.24
C SER A 36 3.27 -18.12 17.49
N GLY A 37 3.30 -17.12 16.61
CA GLY A 37 4.18 -15.96 16.68
C GLY A 37 5.65 -16.30 16.46
N ARG A 38 5.95 -17.53 16.06
CA ARG A 38 7.31 -18.01 15.90
C ARG A 38 7.85 -17.56 14.55
N LYS A 39 9.02 -16.95 14.53
CA LYS A 39 9.77 -16.67 13.31
C LYS A 39 10.04 -17.99 12.56
N VAL A 40 9.61 -18.06 11.31
CA VAL A 40 9.75 -19.23 10.43
C VAL A 40 11.06 -19.14 9.66
N TRP A 41 11.33 -17.97 9.07
CA TRP A 41 12.55 -17.69 8.32
C TRP A 41 12.84 -16.18 8.28
N SER A 42 14.06 -15.84 7.89
CA SER A 42 14.52 -14.48 7.57
C SER A 42 15.23 -14.48 6.23
N SER A 43 15.00 -13.44 5.42
CA SER A 43 15.69 -13.17 4.16
C SER A 43 16.41 -11.83 4.27
N ALA A 44 17.70 -11.87 4.60
CA ALA A 44 18.51 -10.68 4.80
C ALA A 44 18.86 -9.95 3.49
N LEU A 45 18.93 -8.62 3.57
CA LEU A 45 19.63 -7.76 2.62
C LEU A 45 21.10 -7.74 3.02
N GLU A 46 21.97 -8.35 2.22
CA GLU A 46 23.42 -8.35 2.44
C GLU A 46 24.00 -6.97 2.08
N ARG A 47 23.68 -5.96 2.90
CA ARG A 47 24.13 -4.57 2.72
C ARG A 47 25.36 -4.31 3.58
N GLU A 48 26.51 -4.03 2.96
CA GLU A 48 27.69 -3.55 3.68
C GLU A 48 27.51 -2.08 4.11
N GLY A 49 26.87 -1.87 5.26
CA GLY A 49 26.65 -0.55 5.86
C GLY A 49 25.54 0.26 5.17
N ARG A 50 24.67 0.89 5.96
CA ARG A 50 23.76 1.93 5.44
C ARG A 50 24.59 3.17 5.14
N TYR A 51 25.00 3.32 3.90
CA TYR A 51 25.44 4.63 3.44
C TYR A 51 24.26 5.28 2.73
N THR A 52 23.33 5.89 3.47
CA THR A 52 22.20 6.67 2.93
C THR A 52 22.62 8.02 2.37
N GLY A 53 23.89 8.22 1.95
CA GLY A 53 24.41 9.52 1.50
C GLY A 53 24.55 10.58 2.62
N THR A 54 23.68 10.54 3.62
CA THR A 54 23.61 11.37 4.84
C THR A 54 23.75 10.48 6.07
N ALA A 55 24.52 10.92 7.07
CA ALA A 55 24.59 10.23 8.35
C ALA A 55 23.25 10.34 9.09
N GLY A 56 22.55 9.22 9.29
CA GLY A 56 21.29 9.15 10.04
C GLY A 56 20.49 7.89 9.72
N VAL A 57 19.59 7.49 10.62
CA VAL A 57 18.54 6.51 10.32
C VAL A 57 17.54 7.19 9.38
N PRO A 58 16.99 6.53 8.34
CA PRO A 58 15.93 7.14 7.54
C PRO A 58 14.80 7.60 8.48
N GLU A 59 14.54 8.91 8.58
CA GLU A 59 13.35 9.48 9.25
C GLU A 59 12.12 9.33 8.36
N ASP A 60 11.92 8.12 7.86
CA ASP A 60 10.89 7.80 6.89
C ASP A 60 9.78 6.99 7.56
N ASP A 61 8.79 7.65 8.13
CA ASP A 61 7.69 6.98 8.85
C ASP A 61 6.67 6.31 7.92
N ARG A 62 6.98 6.17 6.62
CA ARG A 62 6.09 5.54 5.64
C ARG A 62 5.86 4.08 5.98
N ARG A 63 4.61 3.68 5.83
CA ARG A 63 4.19 2.29 5.89
C ARG A 63 4.32 1.65 4.51
N ILE A 64 5.31 0.78 4.34
CA ILE A 64 5.64 0.16 3.05
C ILE A 64 5.61 -1.38 3.16
N PRO A 65 4.40 -1.97 3.32
CA PRO A 65 4.27 -3.42 3.47
C PRO A 65 4.77 -4.15 2.21
N PRO A 66 5.22 -5.42 2.34
CA PRO A 66 5.51 -6.23 1.18
C PRO A 66 4.24 -6.59 0.40
N VAL A 67 4.39 -6.90 -0.89
CA VAL A 67 3.29 -7.26 -1.79
C VAL A 67 3.43 -8.70 -2.25
N PHE A 68 2.33 -9.46 -2.29
CA PHE A 68 2.35 -10.82 -2.80
C PHE A 68 2.13 -10.86 -4.31
N ALA A 69 2.86 -11.74 -4.99
CA ALA A 69 2.64 -12.08 -6.38
C ALA A 69 2.57 -13.60 -6.56
N ARG A 70 1.48 -14.08 -7.16
CA ARG A 70 1.30 -15.51 -7.44
C ARG A 70 1.83 -15.85 -8.83
N GLN A 71 2.75 -16.81 -8.90
CA GLN A 71 3.31 -17.37 -10.12
C GLN A 71 3.00 -18.86 -10.19
N GLY A 72 1.82 -19.20 -10.74
CA GLY A 72 1.34 -20.58 -10.71
C GLY A 72 1.06 -21.05 -9.29
N GLU A 73 1.74 -22.11 -8.84
CA GLU A 73 1.62 -22.64 -7.47
C GLU A 73 2.50 -21.90 -6.45
N ARG A 74 3.49 -21.13 -6.92
CA ARG A 74 4.40 -20.37 -6.06
C ARG A 74 3.81 -19.00 -5.72
N THR A 75 4.05 -18.55 -4.49
CA THR A 75 3.79 -17.18 -4.06
C THR A 75 5.13 -16.54 -3.72
N ASP A 76 5.46 -15.45 -4.40
CA ASP A 76 6.59 -14.60 -4.06
C ASP A 76 6.11 -13.41 -3.21
N VAL A 77 6.93 -13.05 -2.23
CA VAL A 77 6.80 -11.81 -1.44
C VAL A 77 7.76 -10.79 -2.05
N LEU A 78 7.17 -9.73 -2.59
CA LEU A 78 7.87 -8.66 -3.30
C LEU A 78 8.09 -7.47 -2.36
N PHE A 79 9.30 -6.94 -2.40
CA PHE A 79 9.61 -5.63 -1.84
C PHE A 79 10.70 -4.96 -2.67
N ALA A 80 10.71 -3.64 -2.70
CA ALA A 80 11.73 -2.85 -3.38
C ALA A 80 12.65 -2.24 -2.35
N TYR A 81 13.88 -1.91 -2.73
CA TYR A 81 14.83 -1.27 -1.84
C TYR A 81 15.86 -0.43 -2.60
N THR A 82 16.52 0.50 -1.92
CA THR A 82 17.57 1.36 -2.51
C THR A 82 18.97 0.94 -2.06
N GLU A 83 19.98 1.09 -2.92
CA GLU A 83 21.38 1.05 -2.49
C GLU A 83 22.11 2.26 -3.02
N TYR A 84 22.83 2.93 -2.13
CA TYR A 84 23.68 4.04 -2.52
C TYR A 84 24.99 3.51 -3.09
N VAL A 85 25.33 3.99 -4.27
CA VAL A 85 26.60 3.76 -4.92
C VAL A 85 27.45 5.02 -4.76
N LYS A 86 28.51 4.89 -3.95
CA LYS A 86 29.46 5.98 -3.74
C LYS A 86 30.16 6.35 -5.05
N GLY A 87 30.14 7.64 -5.36
CA GLY A 87 30.88 8.21 -6.47
C GLY A 87 32.39 7.99 -6.32
N SER A 88 33.08 7.80 -7.44
CA SER A 88 34.54 7.63 -7.48
C SER A 88 35.16 8.58 -8.49
N GLY A 89 36.25 9.26 -8.11
CA GLY A 89 36.92 10.24 -8.96
C GLY A 89 36.05 11.46 -9.21
N THR A 90 35.66 11.69 -10.46
CA THR A 90 34.73 12.77 -10.86
C THR A 90 33.28 12.30 -10.96
N GLY A 91 32.99 11.02 -10.71
CA GLY A 91 31.62 10.51 -10.70
C GLY A 91 30.89 10.93 -9.43
N THR A 92 29.67 11.44 -9.57
CA THR A 92 28.79 11.70 -8.42
C THR A 92 28.26 10.39 -7.85
N GLY A 93 27.99 10.38 -6.54
CA GLY A 93 27.22 9.29 -5.94
C GLY A 93 25.80 9.24 -6.52
N ARG A 94 25.18 8.07 -6.44
CA ARG A 94 23.82 7.85 -6.92
C ARG A 94 23.13 6.79 -6.07
N THR A 95 21.81 6.73 -6.18
CA THR A 95 20.99 5.74 -5.50
C THR A 95 20.30 4.87 -6.53
N ASP A 96 20.61 3.57 -6.48
CA ASP A 96 20.08 2.56 -7.38
C ASP A 96 18.87 1.89 -6.71
N VAL A 97 17.83 1.57 -7.46
CA VAL A 97 16.62 0.88 -6.96
C VAL A 97 16.64 -0.57 -7.38
N PHE A 98 16.22 -1.45 -6.48
CA PHE A 98 16.10 -2.88 -6.71
C PHE A 98 14.69 -3.36 -6.39
N LEU A 99 14.16 -4.28 -7.20
CA LEU A 99 13.01 -5.09 -6.86
C LEU A 99 13.49 -6.50 -6.50
N ARG A 100 13.06 -7.01 -5.35
CA ARG A 100 13.40 -8.34 -4.85
C ARG A 100 12.16 -9.18 -4.66
N ALA A 101 12.27 -10.45 -5.07
CA ALA A 101 11.28 -11.47 -4.83
C ALA A 101 11.86 -12.54 -3.91
N VAL A 102 11.10 -12.89 -2.88
CA VAL A 102 11.43 -13.93 -1.91
C VAL A 102 10.33 -14.97 -1.92
N ASP A 103 10.70 -16.24 -1.99
CA ASP A 103 9.75 -17.33 -1.91
C ASP A 103 9.02 -17.33 -0.56
N ALA A 104 7.69 -17.19 -0.56
CA ALA A 104 6.90 -17.07 0.66
C ALA A 104 7.01 -18.33 1.56
N ALA A 105 7.22 -19.50 0.96
CA ALA A 105 7.29 -20.76 1.67
C ALA A 105 8.60 -20.91 2.45
N SER A 106 9.74 -20.64 1.79
CA SER A 106 11.09 -20.95 2.29
C SER A 106 11.92 -19.76 2.74
N GLY A 107 11.58 -18.53 2.34
CA GLY A 107 12.42 -17.35 2.56
C GLY A 107 13.63 -17.28 1.62
N ALA A 108 13.76 -18.18 0.65
CA ALA A 108 14.83 -18.13 -0.33
C ALA A 108 14.61 -16.99 -1.33
N VAL A 109 15.68 -16.28 -1.69
CA VAL A 109 15.62 -15.25 -2.73
C VAL A 109 15.34 -15.91 -4.07
N SER A 110 14.22 -15.55 -4.68
CA SER A 110 13.83 -16.00 -6.01
C SER A 110 14.70 -15.31 -7.06
N TRP A 111 14.83 -14.00 -6.93
CA TRP A 111 15.64 -13.12 -7.76
C TRP A 111 15.66 -11.70 -7.18
N THR A 112 16.62 -10.91 -7.65
CA THR A 112 16.69 -9.46 -7.48
C THR A 112 16.97 -8.85 -8.85
N VAL A 113 16.29 -7.75 -9.19
CA VAL A 113 16.52 -7.02 -10.43
C VAL A 113 16.77 -5.53 -10.14
N PRO A 114 17.84 -4.92 -10.69
CA PRO A 114 18.01 -3.48 -10.65
C PRO A 114 17.00 -2.81 -11.58
N LEU A 115 16.39 -1.72 -11.12
CA LEU A 115 15.55 -0.86 -11.94
C LEU A 115 16.44 0.18 -12.64
N PRO A 116 16.15 0.51 -13.91
CA PRO A 116 16.92 1.49 -14.65
C PRO A 116 16.84 2.86 -13.99
N ALA A 117 17.97 3.57 -13.97
CA ALA A 117 18.01 4.94 -13.50
C ALA A 117 17.11 5.83 -14.37
N PRO A 118 16.32 6.73 -13.78
CA PRO A 118 15.57 7.72 -14.54
C PRO A 118 16.49 8.70 -15.27
N GLY A 119 16.00 9.24 -16.38
CA GLY A 119 16.79 10.06 -17.31
C GLY A 119 16.87 11.53 -16.91
N GLY A 120 15.86 12.06 -16.20
CA GLY A 120 15.75 13.48 -15.85
C GLY A 120 15.70 13.79 -14.35
N VAL A 121 15.69 12.76 -13.50
CA VAL A 121 15.57 12.92 -12.05
C VAL A 121 16.58 12.01 -11.33
N ARG A 122 16.87 12.30 -10.06
CA ARG A 122 17.69 11.45 -9.20
C ARG A 122 16.81 10.78 -8.17
N VAL A 123 16.92 9.45 -8.04
CA VAL A 123 16.20 8.73 -7.00
C VAL A 123 16.67 9.21 -5.62
N SER A 124 15.72 9.44 -4.73
CA SER A 124 15.95 9.78 -3.32
C SER A 124 16.51 8.57 -2.55
N ASP A 125 17.14 8.82 -1.41
CA ASP A 125 17.60 7.76 -0.51
C ASP A 125 16.45 7.06 0.25
N ALA A 126 15.23 7.59 0.11
CA ALA A 126 14.02 7.00 0.67
C ALA A 126 13.70 5.63 0.07
N GLU A 127 13.21 4.71 0.90
CA GLU A 127 12.98 3.32 0.51
C GLU A 127 11.77 3.19 -0.45
N PRO A 128 11.90 2.55 -1.62
CA PRO A 128 10.81 2.45 -2.59
C PRO A 128 9.70 1.50 -2.10
N ALA A 129 8.53 1.67 -2.71
CA ALA A 129 7.34 0.88 -2.43
C ALA A 129 6.98 0.00 -3.62
N VAL A 130 6.66 -1.28 -3.36
CA VAL A 130 5.88 -2.08 -4.31
C VAL A 130 4.42 -1.77 -4.00
N VAL A 131 3.71 -1.14 -4.94
CA VAL A 131 2.34 -0.64 -4.70
C VAL A 131 1.26 -1.64 -5.10
N GLY A 132 1.65 -2.67 -5.85
CA GLY A 132 0.79 -3.80 -6.19
C GLY A 132 1.43 -4.71 -7.23
N ALA A 133 0.82 -5.89 -7.40
CA ALA A 133 1.15 -6.85 -8.44
C ALA A 133 -0.12 -7.52 -8.94
N GLU A 134 -0.28 -7.60 -10.25
CA GLU A 134 -1.43 -8.19 -10.95
C GLU A 134 -0.95 -8.71 -12.30
N ASP A 135 -1.57 -9.79 -12.82
CA ASP A 135 -1.31 -10.33 -14.16
C ASP A 135 0.19 -10.54 -14.51
N GLY A 136 1.01 -10.92 -13.52
CA GLY A 136 2.43 -11.17 -13.72
C GLY A 136 3.30 -9.91 -13.81
N VAL A 137 2.76 -8.73 -13.48
CA VAL A 137 3.47 -7.45 -13.45
C VAL A 137 3.43 -6.88 -12.03
N ALA A 138 4.58 -6.41 -11.52
CA ALA A 138 4.66 -5.65 -10.29
C ALA A 138 4.93 -4.17 -10.57
N VAL A 139 4.39 -3.30 -9.74
CA VAL A 139 4.59 -1.86 -9.85
C VAL A 139 5.36 -1.34 -8.66
N VAL A 140 6.43 -0.60 -8.95
CA VAL A 140 7.32 0.01 -7.95
C VAL A 140 7.28 1.52 -8.10
N THR A 141 7.13 2.24 -6.99
CA THR A 141 7.28 3.71 -6.94
C THR A 141 8.44 4.08 -6.05
N ALA A 142 9.28 4.98 -6.54
CA ALA A 142 10.38 5.59 -5.79
C ALA A 142 10.22 7.11 -5.80
N LEU A 143 10.59 7.75 -4.68
CA LEU A 143 10.72 9.20 -4.63
C LEU A 143 11.96 9.62 -5.41
N ALA A 144 11.87 10.74 -6.11
CA ALA A 144 12.95 11.25 -6.95
C ALA A 144 12.94 12.78 -6.97
N ASN A 145 14.10 13.39 -7.14
CA ASN A 145 14.26 14.84 -7.15
C ASN A 145 14.73 15.31 -8.53
N GLY A 146 14.16 16.41 -9.02
CA GLY A 146 14.56 17.03 -10.28
C GLY A 146 15.97 17.63 -10.18
N GLU A 147 16.66 17.73 -11.31
CA GLU A 147 17.93 18.48 -11.34
C GLU A 147 17.65 19.96 -11.10
N GLY A 148 18.11 20.50 -9.96
CA GLY A 148 17.90 21.90 -9.59
C GLY A 148 16.59 22.19 -8.85
N SER A 149 15.86 21.16 -8.39
CA SER A 149 14.73 21.34 -7.48
C SER A 149 15.21 21.96 -6.16
N SER A 150 14.33 22.73 -5.49
CA SER A 150 14.61 23.16 -4.11
C SER A 150 14.75 21.92 -3.21
N GLU A 151 15.46 22.05 -2.09
CA GLU A 151 15.62 20.95 -1.11
C GLU A 151 14.27 20.39 -0.63
N ASP A 152 13.22 21.21 -0.69
CA ASP A 152 11.87 20.85 -0.26
C ASP A 152 10.99 20.25 -1.37
N SER A 153 11.38 20.34 -2.65
CA SER A 153 10.58 19.82 -3.76
C SER A 153 10.90 18.37 -4.06
N GLU A 154 9.88 17.53 -4.07
CA GLU A 154 9.98 16.10 -4.35
C GLU A 154 9.15 15.71 -5.58
N GLY A 155 9.60 14.69 -6.26
CA GLY A 155 8.93 14.05 -7.38
C GLY A 155 8.91 12.53 -7.22
N ALA A 156 8.44 11.82 -8.24
CA ALA A 156 8.36 10.37 -8.21
C ALA A 156 8.66 9.75 -9.57
N VAL A 157 9.15 8.51 -9.52
CA VAL A 157 9.23 7.63 -10.68
C VAL A 157 8.51 6.33 -10.36
N THR A 158 7.73 5.85 -11.33
CA THR A 158 7.05 4.56 -11.26
C THR A 158 7.57 3.63 -12.34
N TYR A 159 7.77 2.36 -11.97
CA TYR A 159 8.20 1.28 -12.84
C TYR A 159 7.17 0.17 -12.84
N ALA A 160 6.86 -0.39 -14.01
CA ALA A 160 6.23 -1.69 -14.10
C ALA A 160 7.27 -2.74 -14.51
N VAL A 161 7.29 -3.85 -13.78
CA VAL A 161 8.24 -4.94 -13.95
C VAL A 161 7.47 -6.21 -14.28
N ASP A 162 7.71 -6.77 -15.46
CA ASP A 162 7.23 -8.10 -15.80
C ASP A 162 7.99 -9.14 -14.96
N LEU A 163 7.27 -9.93 -14.19
CA LEU A 163 7.82 -10.84 -13.19
C LEU A 163 8.34 -12.16 -13.81
N GLY A 164 7.97 -12.47 -15.06
CA GLY A 164 8.46 -13.65 -15.78
C GLY A 164 9.83 -13.40 -16.41
N THR A 165 9.95 -12.31 -17.14
CA THR A 165 11.16 -11.85 -17.83
C THR A 165 12.09 -11.03 -16.93
N ARG A 166 11.56 -10.50 -15.81
CA ARG A 166 12.27 -9.66 -14.84
C ARG A 166 12.81 -8.40 -15.50
N LYS A 167 12.00 -7.79 -16.36
CA LYS A 167 12.34 -6.58 -17.10
C LYS A 167 11.32 -5.50 -16.83
N VAL A 168 11.80 -4.27 -16.77
CA VAL A 168 10.92 -3.10 -16.79
C VAL A 168 10.23 -3.06 -18.14
N THR A 169 8.90 -3.08 -18.14
CA THR A 169 8.05 -2.98 -19.34
C THR A 169 7.74 -1.53 -19.66
N TRP A 170 7.59 -0.69 -18.64
CA TRP A 170 7.50 0.76 -18.78
C TRP A 170 7.95 1.47 -17.50
N GLN A 171 8.31 2.74 -17.68
CA GLN A 171 8.73 3.66 -16.63
C GLN A 171 8.07 5.01 -16.88
N GLN A 172 7.67 5.69 -15.80
CA GLN A 172 7.09 7.02 -15.87
C GLN A 172 7.63 7.91 -14.75
N GLU A 173 8.38 8.94 -15.14
CA GLU A 173 8.78 10.06 -14.27
C GLU A 173 7.58 11.01 -14.06
N GLY A 174 7.52 11.68 -12.90
CA GLY A 174 6.40 12.55 -12.52
C GLY A 174 5.11 11.79 -12.22
N PHE A 175 5.19 10.48 -11.94
CA PHE A 175 4.02 9.67 -11.58
C PHE A 175 4.31 8.86 -10.32
N ALA A 176 3.55 9.13 -9.26
CA ALA A 176 3.60 8.42 -7.99
C ALA A 176 2.42 7.44 -7.92
N ALA A 177 2.64 6.19 -8.32
CA ALA A 177 1.62 5.17 -8.15
C ALA A 177 1.38 4.89 -6.65
N GLY A 178 0.13 4.61 -6.32
CA GLY A 178 -0.30 4.22 -4.96
C GLY A 178 -1.14 2.94 -4.93
N ALA A 179 -1.72 2.54 -6.07
CA ALA A 179 -2.50 1.31 -6.16
C ALA A 179 -2.37 0.63 -7.53
N VAL A 180 -2.48 -0.70 -7.53
CA VAL A 180 -2.73 -1.52 -8.73
C VAL A 180 -3.99 -2.31 -8.49
N ASP A 181 -4.96 -2.18 -9.39
CA ASP A 181 -6.15 -3.02 -9.40
C ASP A 181 -6.81 -3.01 -10.79
N SER A 182 -7.36 -4.15 -11.20
CA SER A 182 -8.14 -4.30 -12.42
C SER A 182 -7.36 -3.93 -13.67
N GLY A 183 -6.06 -4.24 -13.69
CA GLY A 183 -5.15 -3.94 -14.79
C GLY A 183 -4.83 -2.45 -14.95
N VAL A 184 -5.08 -1.64 -13.91
CA VAL A 184 -4.78 -0.20 -13.88
C VAL A 184 -3.83 0.12 -12.73
N VAL A 185 -2.80 0.88 -13.04
CA VAL A 185 -1.93 1.54 -12.07
C VAL A 185 -2.50 2.93 -11.80
N VAL A 186 -2.91 3.17 -10.57
CA VAL A 186 -3.50 4.43 -10.12
C VAL A 186 -2.48 5.19 -9.30
N GLY A 187 -2.37 6.49 -9.54
CA GLY A 187 -1.40 7.34 -8.87
C GLY A 187 -1.65 8.83 -9.07
N ALA A 188 -0.80 9.63 -8.44
CA ALA A 188 -0.73 11.07 -8.66
C ALA A 188 0.27 11.39 -9.77
N LEU A 189 -0.13 12.23 -10.71
CA LEU A 189 0.78 13.01 -11.54
C LEU A 189 1.34 14.13 -10.66
N VAL A 190 2.66 14.16 -10.52
CA VAL A 190 3.39 15.08 -9.65
C VAL A 190 4.11 16.10 -10.54
N PRO A 191 3.93 17.41 -10.32
CA PRO A 191 4.65 18.44 -11.08
C PRO A 191 6.16 18.36 -10.81
N GLU A 192 6.96 18.91 -11.73
CA GLU A 192 8.43 18.88 -11.59
C GLU A 192 8.95 19.73 -10.42
N ALA A 193 8.18 20.72 -9.97
CA ALA A 193 8.52 21.61 -8.88
C ALA A 193 7.29 21.95 -8.03
N GLY A 194 7.51 22.34 -6.78
CA GLY A 194 6.44 22.83 -5.90
C GLY A 194 5.52 21.74 -5.32
N ALA A 195 5.88 20.47 -5.49
CA ALA A 195 5.23 19.35 -4.81
C ALA A 195 6.09 18.82 -3.66
N THR A 196 5.44 18.37 -2.60
CA THR A 196 6.08 17.75 -1.43
C THR A 196 5.35 16.46 -1.07
N PHE A 197 6.08 15.48 -0.56
CA PHE A 197 5.54 14.25 -0.02
C PHE A 197 5.47 14.33 1.50
N GLY A 198 4.25 14.25 2.04
CA GLY A 198 4.01 14.33 3.48
C GLY A 198 4.21 13.00 4.20
N GLN A 199 4.43 13.07 5.52
CA GLN A 199 4.58 11.89 6.39
C GLN A 199 3.37 10.94 6.39
N ALA A 200 2.17 11.42 6.03
CA ALA A 200 0.97 10.60 5.92
C ALA A 200 0.91 9.77 4.62
N GLY A 201 1.92 9.84 3.75
CA GLY A 201 1.91 9.10 2.49
C GLY A 201 1.22 9.82 1.32
N GLY A 202 0.87 11.11 1.50
CA GLY A 202 0.17 11.93 0.53
C GLY A 202 1.03 13.03 -0.09
N TRP A 203 0.70 13.40 -1.32
CA TRP A 203 1.30 14.51 -2.06
C TRP A 203 0.56 15.81 -1.79
N ARG A 204 1.30 16.92 -1.74
CA ARG A 204 0.75 18.29 -1.71
C ARG A 204 1.46 19.16 -2.72
N ALA A 205 0.72 20.06 -3.38
CA ALA A 205 1.27 21.09 -4.25
C ALA A 205 0.55 22.42 -4.02
N GLU A 206 1.30 23.52 -3.99
CA GLU A 206 0.76 24.85 -3.67
C GLU A 206 -0.21 25.37 -4.74
N GLU A 207 0.09 25.11 -6.02
CA GLU A 207 -0.67 25.64 -7.16
C GLU A 207 -1.84 24.72 -7.58
N GLY A 208 -2.01 23.58 -6.91
CA GLY A 208 -3.06 22.62 -7.26
C GLY A 208 -2.70 21.68 -8.41
N ASP A 209 -1.45 21.63 -8.84
CA ASP A 209 -1.04 20.90 -10.06
C ASP A 209 -0.93 19.37 -9.93
N LEU A 210 -1.39 18.78 -8.82
CA LEU A 210 -1.47 17.32 -8.71
C LEU A 210 -2.70 16.82 -9.43
N ALA A 211 -2.57 15.79 -10.26
CA ALA A 211 -3.73 15.19 -10.90
C ALA A 211 -3.76 13.68 -10.69
N LEU A 212 -4.92 13.15 -10.31
CA LEU A 212 -5.11 11.72 -10.22
C LEU A 212 -5.10 11.11 -11.63
N ALA A 213 -4.42 9.99 -11.84
CA ALA A 213 -4.39 9.34 -13.15
C ALA A 213 -4.36 7.81 -13.03
N GLY A 214 -4.95 7.17 -14.04
CA GLY A 214 -4.89 5.74 -14.26
C GLY A 214 -4.09 5.43 -15.50
N ARG A 215 -3.18 4.46 -15.40
CA ARG A 215 -2.37 3.95 -16.51
C ARG A 215 -2.58 2.46 -16.67
N ALA A 216 -2.57 1.98 -17.90
CA ALA A 216 -2.63 0.55 -18.18
C ALA A 216 -1.43 -0.15 -17.52
N LEU A 217 -1.69 -1.23 -16.80
CA LEU A 217 -0.62 -2.07 -16.23
C LEU A 217 0.29 -2.61 -17.33
N ASP A 218 -0.31 -3.00 -18.46
CA ASP A 218 0.41 -3.33 -19.68
C ASP A 218 0.72 -2.04 -20.49
N GLY A 219 2.00 -1.75 -20.67
CA GLY A 219 2.49 -0.67 -21.52
C GLY A 219 2.35 0.77 -21.00
N GLY A 220 1.70 1.01 -19.85
CA GLY A 220 1.73 2.31 -19.18
C GLY A 220 0.89 3.42 -19.83
N ALA A 221 0.08 3.07 -20.84
CA ALA A 221 -0.77 4.03 -21.56
C ALA A 221 -1.79 4.68 -20.61
N VAL A 222 -1.97 5.99 -20.72
CA VAL A 222 -2.98 6.73 -19.93
C VAL A 222 -4.37 6.21 -20.27
N ARG A 223 -5.12 5.80 -19.24
CA ARG A 223 -6.52 5.36 -19.34
C ARG A 223 -7.47 6.51 -19.05
N TRP A 224 -7.15 7.28 -18.02
CA TRP A 224 -7.94 8.41 -17.57
C TRP A 224 -7.04 9.37 -16.77
N LYS A 225 -7.44 10.63 -16.73
CA LYS A 225 -6.83 11.69 -15.93
C LYS A 225 -7.98 12.45 -15.26
N GLY A 226 -7.88 12.62 -13.94
CA GLY A 226 -8.78 13.44 -13.15
C GLY A 226 -8.41 14.92 -13.20
N GLU A 227 -9.20 15.73 -12.51
CA GLU A 227 -8.94 17.15 -12.33
C GLU A 227 -7.76 17.39 -11.38
N ASP A 228 -7.22 18.60 -11.49
CA ASP A 228 -6.10 19.10 -10.70
C ASP A 228 -6.52 19.34 -9.23
N ARG A 229 -5.63 19.08 -8.28
CA ARG A 229 -5.85 19.04 -6.83
C ARG A 229 -4.64 19.55 -6.06
N ALA A 230 -4.89 20.20 -4.93
CA ALA A 230 -3.84 20.66 -4.02
C ALA A 230 -3.23 19.53 -3.16
N ALA A 231 -3.97 18.45 -2.94
CA ALA A 231 -3.51 17.30 -2.16
C ALA A 231 -4.07 15.98 -2.71
N LEU A 232 -3.24 14.93 -2.68
CA LEU A 232 -3.60 13.60 -3.13
C LEU A 232 -2.90 12.51 -2.31
N GLU A 233 -3.70 11.66 -1.68
CA GLU A 233 -3.29 10.37 -1.15
C GLU A 233 -4.06 9.28 -1.90
N VAL A 234 -3.36 8.24 -2.36
CA VAL A 234 -3.96 7.13 -3.12
C VAL A 234 -3.79 5.85 -2.31
N ASN A 235 -4.91 5.35 -1.78
CA ASN A 235 -4.96 4.15 -0.98
C ASN A 235 -5.53 2.98 -1.78
N ARG A 236 -4.79 1.87 -1.80
CA ARG A 236 -5.28 0.62 -2.36
C ARG A 236 -6.42 0.08 -1.51
N VAL A 237 -7.54 -0.27 -2.16
CA VAL A 237 -8.71 -0.89 -1.50
C VAL A 237 -8.88 -2.34 -1.95
N GLY A 238 -8.85 -2.59 -3.26
CA GLY A 238 -9.14 -3.90 -3.85
C GLY A 238 -10.53 -3.98 -4.48
N GLY A 239 -10.82 -5.07 -5.18
CA GLY A 239 -12.14 -5.33 -5.76
C GLY A 239 -12.50 -4.41 -6.94
N GLY A 240 -11.51 -3.77 -7.57
CA GLY A 240 -11.74 -2.78 -8.61
C GLY A 240 -11.79 -1.34 -8.13
N PHE A 241 -11.31 -1.05 -6.92
CA PHE A 241 -11.36 0.30 -6.35
C PHE A 241 -10.04 0.73 -5.73
N PHE A 242 -9.94 2.05 -5.59
CA PHE A 242 -8.99 2.74 -4.73
C PHE A 242 -9.72 3.88 -4.00
N ALA A 243 -9.13 4.39 -2.94
CA ALA A 243 -9.68 5.51 -2.17
C ALA A 243 -8.69 6.67 -2.14
N THR A 244 -9.22 7.88 -2.00
CA THR A 244 -8.46 9.06 -1.57
C THR A 244 -9.08 9.58 -0.27
N GLU A 245 -8.49 10.61 0.36
CA GLU A 245 -8.94 11.15 1.66
C GLU A 245 -10.45 11.42 1.77
N GLY A 246 -11.13 11.67 0.64
CA GLY A 246 -12.53 12.09 0.61
C GLY A 246 -13.52 11.15 -0.07
N SER A 247 -13.07 10.14 -0.82
CA SER A 247 -13.98 9.36 -1.68
C SER A 247 -13.40 8.00 -2.10
N LEU A 248 -14.32 7.10 -2.47
CA LEU A 248 -14.02 5.84 -3.14
C LEU A 248 -14.15 6.01 -4.66
N TYR A 249 -13.26 5.40 -5.43
CA TYR A 249 -13.23 5.52 -6.89
C TYR A 249 -13.16 4.15 -7.59
N ASP A 250 -13.70 4.06 -8.80
CA ASP A 250 -13.49 2.92 -9.70
C ASP A 250 -12.11 3.01 -10.38
N SER A 251 -11.27 2.00 -10.20
CA SER A 251 -9.91 1.98 -10.76
C SER A 251 -9.89 2.03 -12.30
N ARG A 252 -10.92 1.51 -12.97
CA ARG A 252 -10.96 1.44 -14.45
C ARG A 252 -11.35 2.76 -15.09
N THR A 253 -12.25 3.51 -14.46
CA THR A 253 -12.79 4.75 -15.03
C THR A 253 -12.20 6.01 -14.38
N GLY A 254 -11.69 5.91 -13.15
CA GLY A 254 -11.28 7.06 -12.35
C GLY A 254 -12.46 7.86 -11.79
N GLU A 255 -13.69 7.36 -11.93
CA GLU A 255 -14.90 8.03 -11.46
C GLU A 255 -15.13 7.72 -9.98
N ALA A 256 -15.57 8.73 -9.23
CA ALA A 256 -15.98 8.57 -7.85
C ALA A 256 -17.26 7.72 -7.78
N VAL A 257 -17.39 6.91 -6.74
CA VAL A 257 -18.59 6.13 -6.48
C VAL A 257 -19.63 7.04 -5.83
N ASP A 258 -20.76 7.24 -6.52
CA ASP A 258 -21.83 8.10 -6.05
C ASP A 258 -22.31 7.72 -4.65
N GLY A 259 -22.41 8.72 -3.78
CA GLY A 259 -22.90 8.55 -2.41
C GLY A 259 -21.92 7.87 -1.47
N VAL A 260 -20.64 7.76 -1.83
CA VAL A 260 -19.56 7.26 -0.97
C VAL A 260 -18.48 8.32 -0.81
N GLY A 261 -18.29 8.79 0.41
CA GLY A 261 -17.31 9.83 0.72
C GLY A 261 -17.58 10.51 2.05
N GLY A 262 -16.67 11.40 2.42
CA GLY A 262 -16.60 12.05 3.72
C GLY A 262 -15.16 12.36 4.06
N ALA A 263 -14.92 13.25 5.03
CA ALA A 263 -13.54 13.52 5.43
C ALA A 263 -12.91 12.26 6.04
N TYR A 264 -11.62 12.03 5.74
CA TYR A 264 -10.84 10.90 6.25
C TYR A 264 -11.46 9.53 5.91
N THR A 265 -11.96 9.39 4.68
CA THR A 265 -12.57 8.14 4.21
C THR A 265 -11.51 7.03 4.15
N THR A 266 -11.73 5.96 4.92
CA THR A 266 -10.95 4.72 4.87
C THR A 266 -11.82 3.59 4.32
N CYS A 267 -11.29 2.76 3.44
CA CYS A 267 -12.07 1.72 2.76
C CYS A 267 -11.39 0.37 2.79
N HIS A 268 -12.17 -0.69 2.99
CA HIS A 268 -11.70 -2.07 3.08
C HIS A 268 -12.52 -2.97 2.14
N TYR A 269 -11.86 -3.67 1.23
CA TYR A 269 -12.49 -4.74 0.46
C TYR A 269 -12.55 -6.03 1.28
N ASP A 270 -13.72 -6.66 1.35
CA ASP A 270 -13.91 -7.94 2.04
C ASP A 270 -13.28 -9.14 1.31
N GLN A 271 -12.44 -8.90 0.30
CA GLN A 271 -11.80 -9.91 -0.54
C GLN A 271 -12.78 -10.83 -1.29
N ARG A 272 -14.06 -10.48 -1.36
CA ARG A 272 -15.10 -11.33 -1.96
C ARG A 272 -16.07 -10.60 -2.87
N SER A 273 -16.75 -9.57 -2.37
CA SER A 273 -17.83 -8.90 -3.11
C SER A 273 -18.24 -7.51 -2.61
N VAL A 274 -17.72 -7.05 -1.47
CA VAL A 274 -18.15 -5.80 -0.83
C VAL A 274 -16.96 -4.95 -0.43
N VAL A 275 -17.00 -3.67 -0.74
CA VAL A 275 -16.12 -2.65 -0.16
C VAL A 275 -16.88 -1.91 0.93
N VAL A 276 -16.28 -1.74 2.10
CA VAL A 276 -16.85 -0.96 3.20
C VAL A 276 -15.98 0.25 3.45
N CYS A 277 -16.58 1.44 3.38
CA CYS A 277 -15.92 2.71 3.62
C CYS A 277 -16.47 3.36 4.89
N ALA A 278 -15.59 3.88 5.72
CA ALA A 278 -15.91 4.65 6.90
C ALA A 278 -15.35 6.08 6.74
N GLY A 279 -16.22 7.07 6.84
CA GLY A 279 -15.87 8.48 6.92
C GLY A 279 -16.28 9.08 8.27
N ASP A 280 -16.25 10.41 8.35
CA ASP A 280 -16.62 11.19 9.53
C ASP A 280 -18.13 11.17 9.86
N THR A 281 -18.99 10.94 8.86
CA THR A 281 -20.45 11.06 8.98
C THR A 281 -21.21 9.78 8.64
N ALA A 282 -20.56 8.80 8.01
CA ALA A 282 -21.22 7.55 7.65
C ALA A 282 -20.24 6.37 7.48
N VAL A 283 -20.78 5.16 7.68
CA VAL A 283 -20.20 3.91 7.18
C VAL A 283 -21.09 3.38 6.06
N GLN A 284 -20.50 3.13 4.90
CA GLN A 284 -21.20 2.72 3.68
C GLN A 284 -20.60 1.43 3.14
N ALA A 285 -21.44 0.50 2.69
CA ALA A 285 -20.99 -0.66 1.92
C ALA A 285 -21.38 -0.53 0.46
N VAL A 286 -20.48 -0.94 -0.42
CA VAL A 286 -20.60 -0.90 -1.87
C VAL A 286 -20.46 -2.31 -2.42
N ASP A 287 -21.38 -2.71 -3.29
CA ASP A 287 -21.26 -3.95 -4.04
C ASP A 287 -20.17 -3.79 -5.09
N ALA A 288 -19.10 -4.59 -4.98
CA ALA A 288 -17.89 -4.41 -5.77
C ALA A 288 -18.10 -4.60 -7.28
N ARG A 289 -19.16 -5.35 -7.65
CA ARG A 289 -19.51 -5.61 -9.05
C ARG A 289 -20.38 -4.50 -9.64
N SER A 290 -21.47 -4.15 -8.96
CA SER A 290 -22.44 -3.19 -9.47
C SER A 290 -22.10 -1.73 -9.16
N ARG A 291 -21.10 -1.49 -8.29
CA ARG A 291 -20.66 -0.16 -7.85
C ARG A 291 -21.73 0.63 -7.10
N LYS A 292 -22.76 -0.05 -6.58
CA LYS A 292 -23.88 0.57 -5.88
C LYS A 292 -23.72 0.43 -4.38
N VAL A 293 -24.09 1.49 -3.66
CA VAL A 293 -24.26 1.44 -2.20
C VAL A 293 -25.33 0.41 -1.86
N LEU A 294 -24.99 -0.52 -0.97
CA LEU A 294 -25.84 -1.58 -0.44
C LEU A 294 -26.59 -1.12 0.82
N TRP A 295 -25.88 -0.44 1.71
CA TRP A 295 -26.40 0.08 2.97
C TRP A 295 -25.50 1.21 3.49
N THR A 296 -26.07 2.02 4.39
CA THR A 296 -25.42 3.12 5.08
C THR A 296 -25.80 3.07 6.55
N ILE A 297 -24.83 3.30 7.44
CA ILE A 297 -25.04 3.60 8.86
C ILE A 297 -24.52 5.02 9.06
N ALA A 298 -25.44 5.99 9.18
CA ALA A 298 -25.10 7.39 9.40
C ALA A 298 -24.83 7.67 10.90
N ASP A 299 -24.09 8.73 11.19
CA ASP A 299 -23.83 9.21 12.55
C ASP A 299 -25.10 9.70 13.27
N ASP A 300 -26.09 10.14 12.50
CA ASP A 300 -27.39 10.63 12.97
C ASP A 300 -28.51 9.57 12.99
N ASP A 301 -28.20 8.30 12.69
CA ASP A 301 -29.18 7.21 12.72
C ASP A 301 -29.71 7.01 14.16
N PRO A 302 -31.01 7.24 14.44
CA PRO A 302 -31.56 7.13 15.79
C PRO A 302 -31.64 5.69 16.30
N SER A 303 -31.49 4.70 15.41
CA SER A 303 -31.60 3.27 15.71
C SER A 303 -30.24 2.57 15.85
N ARG A 304 -29.16 3.20 15.40
CA ARG A 304 -27.82 2.60 15.37
C ARG A 304 -26.73 3.62 15.66
N ARG A 305 -25.70 3.19 16.39
CA ARG A 305 -24.48 3.99 16.54
C ARG A 305 -23.57 3.72 15.33
N MET A 306 -23.09 4.78 14.69
CA MET A 306 -22.07 4.64 13.64
C MET A 306 -20.81 3.98 14.22
N PRO A 307 -20.38 2.83 13.67
CA PRO A 307 -19.20 2.15 14.16
C PRO A 307 -17.93 2.73 13.51
N SER A 308 -16.80 2.62 14.21
CA SER A 308 -15.48 2.80 13.60
C SER A 308 -15.06 1.48 12.95
N VAL A 309 -14.96 1.45 11.62
CA VAL A 309 -14.55 0.25 10.88
C VAL A 309 -13.05 0.03 11.05
N GLN A 310 -12.68 -1.21 11.38
CA GLN A 310 -11.27 -1.61 11.52
C GLN A 310 -10.78 -2.32 10.25
N THR A 311 -11.57 -3.29 9.76
CA THR A 311 -11.27 -4.04 8.53
C THR A 311 -12.49 -4.83 8.05
N ALA A 312 -12.39 -5.41 6.85
CA ALA A 312 -13.42 -6.28 6.28
C ALA A 312 -12.78 -7.54 5.68
N TRP A 313 -13.41 -8.70 5.89
CA TRP A 313 -12.91 -9.97 5.38
C TRP A 313 -14.04 -10.99 5.15
N HIS A 314 -14.05 -11.58 3.95
CA HIS A 314 -14.94 -12.66 3.49
C HIS A 314 -16.42 -12.51 3.88
N GLY A 315 -16.95 -11.29 3.73
CA GLY A 315 -18.35 -10.98 4.01
C GLY A 315 -18.62 -10.56 5.46
N ALA A 316 -17.60 -10.35 6.29
CA ALA A 316 -17.69 -9.77 7.63
C ALA A 316 -17.02 -8.40 7.68
N VAL A 317 -17.56 -7.50 8.51
CA VAL A 317 -16.94 -6.20 8.85
C VAL A 317 -16.64 -6.21 10.33
N TYR A 318 -15.38 -5.99 10.68
CA TYR A 318 -14.94 -5.87 12.05
C TYR A 318 -14.91 -4.39 12.40
N ALA A 319 -15.72 -4.01 13.39
CA ALA A 319 -15.88 -2.61 13.74
C ALA A 319 -16.03 -2.42 15.25
N HIS A 320 -15.75 -1.22 15.72
CA HIS A 320 -15.93 -0.83 17.11
C HIS A 320 -17.13 0.11 17.24
N ALA A 321 -18.08 -0.25 18.11
CA ALA A 321 -19.23 0.58 18.45
C ALA A 321 -19.43 0.54 19.96
N ALA A 322 -18.80 1.49 20.66
CA ALA A 322 -18.76 1.54 22.13
C ALA A 322 -20.14 1.19 22.74
N PRO A 323 -20.20 0.37 23.81
CA PRO A 323 -19.06 -0.14 24.58
C PRO A 323 -18.34 -1.35 23.96
N ASP A 324 -18.91 -1.98 22.93
CA ASP A 324 -18.46 -3.28 22.43
C ASP A 324 -17.85 -3.20 21.02
N SER A 325 -17.13 -4.23 20.61
CA SER A 325 -16.80 -4.45 19.20
C SER A 325 -17.85 -5.36 18.57
N VAL A 326 -18.15 -5.14 17.29
CA VAL A 326 -19.22 -5.80 16.56
C VAL A 326 -18.72 -6.35 15.23
N ILE A 327 -19.22 -7.52 14.86
CA ILE A 327 -19.08 -8.09 13.53
C ILE A 327 -20.38 -7.82 12.77
N LEU A 328 -20.30 -7.08 11.67
CA LEU A 328 -21.43 -6.85 10.77
C LEU A 328 -21.36 -7.81 9.58
N ASP A 329 -22.52 -8.16 9.05
CA ASP A 329 -22.64 -8.75 7.73
C ASP A 329 -22.30 -7.70 6.67
N ALA A 330 -21.23 -7.91 5.90
CA ALA A 330 -20.76 -6.90 4.95
C ALA A 330 -21.81 -6.55 3.89
N ARG A 331 -22.68 -7.48 3.50
CA ARG A 331 -23.66 -7.24 2.44
C ARG A 331 -24.91 -6.51 2.94
N THR A 332 -25.30 -6.69 4.18
CA THR A 332 -26.57 -6.18 4.73
C THR A 332 -26.40 -5.16 5.84
N GLY A 333 -25.20 -5.03 6.40
CA GLY A 333 -24.87 -4.12 7.50
C GLY A 333 -25.46 -4.54 8.83
N LYS A 334 -26.14 -5.69 8.91
CA LYS A 334 -26.75 -6.19 10.15
C LYS A 334 -25.71 -6.79 11.07
N ASP A 335 -25.91 -6.58 12.37
CA ASP A 335 -25.09 -7.19 13.41
C ASP A 335 -25.20 -8.72 13.32
N ARG A 336 -24.05 -9.40 13.27
CA ARG A 336 -23.95 -10.86 13.37
C ARG A 336 -23.71 -11.29 14.80
N SER A 337 -22.73 -10.67 15.44
CA SER A 337 -22.31 -10.95 16.81
C SER A 337 -21.47 -9.80 17.37
N THR A 338 -21.39 -9.70 18.69
CA THR A 338 -20.36 -8.90 19.35
C THR A 338 -19.09 -9.73 19.54
N PHE A 339 -17.96 -9.07 19.70
CA PHE A 339 -16.71 -9.72 20.07
C PHE A 339 -15.91 -8.84 21.04
N GLN A 340 -15.09 -9.50 21.86
CA GLN A 340 -14.06 -8.82 22.63
C GLN A 340 -12.72 -9.10 21.94
N GLY A 341 -12.07 -8.05 21.46
CA GLY A 341 -10.85 -8.17 20.69
C GLY A 341 -10.14 -6.84 20.52
N ALA A 342 -8.89 -6.91 20.08
CA ALA A 342 -8.09 -5.73 19.79
C ALA A 342 -8.50 -5.10 18.45
N HIS A 343 -7.93 -3.92 18.18
CA HIS A 343 -8.05 -3.25 16.90
C HIS A 343 -7.29 -4.01 15.81
N LEU A 344 -8.00 -4.51 14.80
CA LEU A 344 -7.42 -5.29 13.70
C LEU A 344 -7.14 -4.40 12.48
N ASP A 345 -5.93 -4.47 11.94
CA ASP A 345 -5.58 -3.77 10.70
C ASP A 345 -5.76 -4.70 9.47
N GLN A 346 -5.31 -5.95 9.58
CA GLN A 346 -5.46 -6.98 8.56
C GLN A 346 -6.05 -8.25 9.15
N VAL A 347 -6.81 -8.99 8.34
CA VAL A 347 -7.40 -10.29 8.71
C VAL A 347 -7.28 -11.26 7.54
N ASP A 348 -6.96 -12.51 7.85
CA ASP A 348 -7.08 -13.67 6.96
C ASP A 348 -7.88 -14.80 7.64
N GLU A 349 -7.97 -15.96 6.98
CA GLU A 349 -8.69 -17.14 7.48
C GLU A 349 -8.12 -17.75 8.77
N TYR A 350 -6.94 -17.30 9.21
CA TYR A 350 -6.21 -17.88 10.33
C TYR A 350 -5.96 -16.88 11.46
N ALA A 351 -5.80 -15.60 11.16
CA ALA A 351 -5.37 -14.58 12.11
C ALA A 351 -5.85 -13.17 11.76
N GLY A 352 -5.89 -12.30 12.76
CA GLY A 352 -5.91 -10.85 12.61
C GLY A 352 -4.57 -10.25 13.07
N LEU A 353 -4.07 -9.25 12.36
CA LEU A 353 -2.82 -8.54 12.66
C LEU A 353 -3.15 -7.07 12.98
N GLY A 354 -2.69 -6.60 14.13
CA GLY A 354 -2.72 -5.19 14.52
C GLY A 354 -1.52 -4.40 13.99
N LEU A 355 -1.61 -3.06 14.04
CA LEU A 355 -0.54 -2.14 13.61
C LEU A 355 0.77 -2.32 14.38
N ASP A 356 0.67 -2.74 15.64
CA ASP A 356 1.78 -2.97 16.59
C ASP A 356 2.39 -4.39 16.47
N LEU A 357 2.11 -5.09 15.36
CA LEU A 357 2.50 -6.47 15.11
C LEU A 357 1.98 -7.44 16.18
N VAL A 358 0.80 -7.15 16.74
CA VAL A 358 0.10 -8.08 17.62
C VAL A 358 -0.84 -8.94 16.79
N VAL A 359 -0.66 -10.25 16.88
CA VAL A 359 -1.51 -11.24 16.22
C VAL A 359 -2.62 -11.71 17.15
N HIS A 360 -3.81 -11.81 16.59
CA HIS A 360 -5.04 -12.29 17.21
C HIS A 360 -5.55 -13.51 16.42
N PRO A 361 -6.23 -14.47 17.08
CA PRO A 361 -6.97 -15.49 16.34
C PRO A 361 -7.96 -14.82 15.38
N ALA A 362 -8.16 -15.37 14.18
CA ALA A 362 -9.31 -15.00 13.37
C ALA A 362 -10.58 -15.28 14.22
N THR A 363 -11.31 -14.22 14.58
CA THR A 363 -12.54 -14.37 15.35
C THR A 363 -13.71 -14.31 14.37
N GLY A 364 -14.56 -15.34 14.33
CA GLY A 364 -15.82 -15.35 13.58
C GLY A 364 -15.91 -16.41 12.51
#